data_AF-A0A2H0A405-F1
#
_entry.id   AF-A0A2H0A405-F1
#
_cell.length_a   1.000
_cell.length_b   1.000
_cell.length_c   1.000
_cell.angle_alpha   90.00
_cell.angle_beta   90.00
_cell.angle_gamma   90.00
#
_symmetry.space_group_name_H-M   'P 1'
#
loop_
_entity.id
_entity.type
_entity.pdbx_description
1 polymer ?
#
loop_
_entity_poly.entity_id
_entity_poly.type
_entity_poly.pdbx_seq_one_letter_code
_entity_poly.pdbx_strand_id
1 'polypeptide(L)'
;MRFFYGLTDSFNYAIAGALHGLKTQRNMQIHVIAAVVVLVASLFLNLRRIELVALIFAISIVLISEMFNTAVETIVDLITDSHHPLAGTAKDIGAGAVLIATINALIIGYLILYHRFSGVDKILPTSPPLIHITFASLALVIIIVIAIKAGYGWKAFLRGGMPSGHAAVAFSIWVAITFISQDITISFLVFSIAILVAYSRYKARIHSRIEVFAGAFIGSGITLIVFLMCR
;
A
#
# COMPACT_ATOMS: atom_id res chain seq x y z
N MET A 1 3.59 -27.83 28.19
CA MET A 1 2.40 -27.87 29.05
C MET A 1 1.19 -28.16 28.18
N ARG A 2 0.55 -29.33 28.35
CA ARG A 2 -0.69 -29.68 27.64
C ARG A 2 -1.85 -29.10 28.43
N PHE A 3 -2.58 -28.14 27.86
CA PHE A 3 -3.82 -27.70 28.44
C PHE A 3 -4.99 -28.27 27.65
N PHE A 4 -5.66 -29.27 28.23
CA PHE A 4 -6.98 -29.71 27.78
C PHE A 4 -7.99 -28.70 28.32
N TYR A 5 -8.17 -27.59 27.61
CA TYR A 5 -9.15 -26.57 27.93
C TYR A 5 -10.53 -26.97 27.40
N GLY A 6 -11.59 -26.57 28.10
CA GLY A 6 -12.94 -26.64 27.55
C GLY A 6 -13.07 -25.75 26.30
N LEU A 7 -14.10 -26.01 25.49
CA LEU A 7 -14.36 -25.20 24.29
C LEU A 7 -14.52 -23.71 24.64
N THR A 8 -15.24 -23.42 25.73
CA THR A 8 -15.44 -22.07 26.27
C THR A 8 -14.14 -21.37 26.65
N ASP A 9 -13.23 -22.10 27.30
CA ASP A 9 -11.94 -21.56 27.74
C ASP A 9 -11.07 -21.23 26.52
N SER A 10 -11.09 -22.09 25.50
CA SER A 10 -10.37 -21.86 24.24
C SER A 10 -10.83 -20.57 23.54
N PHE A 11 -12.14 -20.30 23.51
CA PHE A 11 -12.67 -19.03 22.99
C PHE A 11 -12.25 -17.83 23.85
N ASN A 12 -12.30 -17.97 25.17
CA ASN A 12 -11.88 -16.89 26.08
C ASN A 12 -10.40 -16.53 25.87
N TYR A 13 -9.51 -17.50 25.72
CA TYR A 13 -8.09 -17.25 25.43
C TYR A 13 -7.89 -16.58 24.07
N ALA A 14 -8.62 -17.02 23.03
CA ALA A 14 -8.55 -16.40 21.71
C ALA A 14 -8.99 -14.93 21.74
N ILE A 15 -10.11 -14.63 22.42
CA ILE A 15 -10.62 -13.27 22.59
C ILE A 15 -9.65 -12.42 23.40
N ALA A 16 -9.10 -12.96 24.50
CA ALA A 16 -8.11 -12.26 25.31
C ALA A 16 -6.86 -11.91 24.50
N GLY A 17 -6.38 -12.83 23.65
CA GLY A 17 -5.27 -12.59 22.73
C GLY A 17 -5.56 -11.46 21.74
N ALA A 18 -6.73 -11.48 21.09
CA ALA A 18 -7.14 -10.43 20.16
C ALA A 18 -7.27 -9.06 20.86
N LEU A 19 -7.87 -9.02 22.06
CA LEU A 19 -8.00 -7.79 22.85
C LEU A 19 -6.65 -7.28 23.36
N HIS A 20 -5.71 -8.18 23.67
CA HIS A 20 -4.37 -7.80 24.04
C HIS A 20 -3.69 -7.05 22.89
N GLY A 21 -3.66 -7.65 21.69
CA GLY A 21 -3.09 -6.99 20.50
C GLY A 21 -3.75 -5.64 20.21
N LEU A 22 -5.07 -5.53 20.33
CA LEU A 22 -5.79 -4.27 20.14
C LEU A 22 -5.41 -3.19 21.16
N LYS A 23 -5.14 -3.56 22.42
CA LYS A 23 -4.79 -2.59 23.47
C LYS A 23 -3.33 -2.16 23.41
N THR A 24 -2.42 -3.07 23.05
CA THR A 24 -0.98 -2.83 23.13
C THR A 24 -0.38 -2.30 21.83
N GLN A 25 -0.93 -2.68 20.67
CA GLN A 25 -0.33 -2.37 19.38
C GLN A 25 -1.05 -1.23 18.66
N ARG A 26 -0.32 -0.14 18.40
CA ARG A 26 -0.84 1.04 17.70
C ARG A 26 -1.27 0.74 16.26
N ASN A 27 -0.51 -0.08 15.54
CA ASN A 27 -0.82 -0.45 14.16
C ASN A 27 -2.13 -1.27 14.10
N MET A 28 -2.31 -2.24 15.01
CA MET A 28 -3.58 -2.96 15.19
C MET A 28 -4.76 -2.00 15.41
N GLN A 29 -4.62 -0.99 16.28
CA GLN A 29 -5.69 0.00 16.51
C GLN A 29 -6.06 0.76 15.24
N ILE A 30 -5.05 1.20 14.48
CA ILE A 30 -5.27 1.90 13.20
C ILE A 30 -6.00 0.99 12.21
N HIS A 31 -5.56 -0.27 12.05
CA HIS A 31 -6.20 -1.23 11.15
C HIS A 31 -7.65 -1.54 11.54
N VAL A 32 -7.93 -1.71 12.84
CA VAL A 32 -9.30 -1.94 13.33
C VAL A 32 -10.19 -0.71 13.11
N ILE A 33 -9.71 0.50 13.40
CA ILE A 33 -10.46 1.74 13.14
C ILE A 33 -10.76 1.88 11.65
N ALA A 34 -9.76 1.67 10.79
CA ALA A 34 -9.93 1.71 9.34
C ALA A 34 -10.94 0.66 8.86
N ALA A 35 -10.87 -0.56 9.39
CA ALA A 35 -11.82 -1.63 9.09
C ALA A 35 -13.25 -1.25 9.47
N VAL A 36 -13.46 -0.69 10.67
CA VAL A 36 -14.78 -0.23 11.12
C VAL A 36 -15.31 0.88 10.21
N VAL A 37 -14.50 1.87 9.87
CA VAL A 37 -14.88 2.95 8.94
C VAL A 37 -15.30 2.39 7.59
N VAL A 38 -14.51 1.48 7.02
CA VAL A 38 -14.78 0.88 5.71
C VAL A 38 -16.05 0.00 5.74
N LEU A 39 -16.25 -0.80 6.79
CA LEU A 39 -17.45 -1.63 6.95
C LEU A 39 -18.70 -0.78 7.16
N VAL A 40 -18.63 0.27 7.98
CA VAL A 40 -19.76 1.21 8.16
C VAL A 40 -20.07 1.91 6.85
N ALA A 41 -19.07 2.41 6.12
CA ALA A 41 -19.27 3.00 4.80
C ALA A 41 -19.92 2.02 3.82
N SER A 42 -19.54 0.74 3.87
CA SER A 42 -20.10 -0.30 2.99
C SER A 42 -21.61 -0.51 3.15
N LEU A 43 -22.16 -0.26 4.35
CA LEU A 43 -23.60 -0.36 4.61
C LEU A 43 -24.40 0.70 3.85
N PHE A 44 -23.80 1.86 3.56
CA PHE A 44 -24.44 2.95 2.82
C PHE A 44 -24.24 2.83 1.30
N LEU A 45 -23.33 1.96 0.84
CA LEU A 45 -22.90 1.89 -0.57
C LEU A 45 -23.57 0.76 -1.38
N ASN A 46 -24.58 0.09 -0.83
CA ASN A 46 -25.35 -0.97 -1.50
C ASN A 46 -24.45 -2.02 -2.19
N LEU A 47 -23.46 -2.54 -1.46
CA LEU A 47 -22.54 -3.54 -1.99
C LEU A 47 -23.24 -4.88 -2.27
N ARG A 48 -22.83 -5.55 -3.35
CA ARG A 48 -23.23 -6.93 -3.61
C ARG A 48 -22.65 -7.85 -2.53
N ARG A 49 -23.32 -8.98 -2.26
CA ARG A 49 -22.85 -9.97 -1.27
C ARG A 49 -21.40 -10.40 -1.50
N ILE A 50 -21.02 -10.63 -2.76
CA ILE A 50 -19.64 -11.03 -3.11
C ILE A 50 -18.61 -9.92 -2.86
N GLU A 51 -19.00 -8.66 -3.04
CA GLU A 51 -18.15 -7.49 -2.77
C GLU A 51 -17.92 -7.37 -1.26
N LEU A 52 -18.97 -7.50 -0.45
CA LEU A 52 -18.87 -7.47 1.00
C LEU A 52 -18.00 -8.62 1.52
N VAL A 53 -18.16 -9.84 0.98
CA VAL A 53 -17.32 -11.01 1.33
C VAL A 53 -15.85 -10.74 1.02
N ALA A 54 -15.54 -10.22 -0.17
CA ALA A 54 -14.18 -9.87 -0.55
C ALA A 54 -13.57 -8.81 0.37
N LEU A 55 -14.36 -7.79 0.75
CA LEU A 55 -13.94 -6.72 1.65
C LEU A 55 -13.65 -7.24 3.06
N ILE A 56 -14.54 -8.05 3.62
CA ILE A 56 -14.36 -8.69 4.93
C ILE A 56 -13.13 -9.61 4.91
N PHE A 57 -12.95 -10.39 3.85
CA PHE A 57 -11.80 -11.27 3.70
C PHE A 57 -10.48 -10.48 3.65
N ALA A 58 -10.44 -9.39 2.89
CA ALA A 58 -9.26 -8.54 2.79
C ALA A 58 -8.90 -7.89 4.14
N ILE A 59 -9.89 -7.35 4.85
CA ILE A 59 -9.73 -6.81 6.21
C ILE A 59 -9.22 -7.89 7.17
N SER A 60 -9.79 -9.09 7.10
CA SER A 60 -9.42 -10.20 7.98
C SER A 60 -7.96 -10.60 7.79
N ILE A 61 -7.45 -10.64 6.54
CA ILE A 61 -6.04 -10.93 6.27
C ILE A 61 -5.14 -9.89 6.94
N VAL A 62 -5.46 -8.59 6.88
CA VAL A 62 -4.68 -7.54 7.54
C VAL A 62 -4.60 -7.75 9.05
N LEU A 63 -5.73 -8.00 9.69
CA LEU A 63 -5.78 -8.22 11.14
C LEU A 63 -5.05 -9.50 11.55
N ILE A 64 -5.17 -10.58 10.76
CA ILE A 64 -4.43 -11.83 10.98
C ILE A 64 -2.93 -11.60 10.87
N SER A 65 -2.48 -10.91 9.81
CA SER A 65 -1.05 -10.59 9.62
C SER A 65 -0.49 -9.75 10.77
N GLU A 66 -1.26 -8.77 11.27
CA GLU A 66 -0.85 -7.94 12.40
C GLU A 66 -0.75 -8.75 13.71
N MET A 67 -1.68 -9.67 13.95
CA MET A 67 -1.62 -10.60 15.09
C MET A 67 -0.38 -11.50 15.01
N PHE A 68 -0.06 -12.02 13.82
CA PHE A 68 1.17 -12.79 13.62
C PHE A 68 2.42 -11.94 13.83
N ASN A 69 2.45 -10.70 13.34
CA ASN A 69 3.55 -9.77 13.59
C ASN A 69 3.77 -9.57 15.11
N THR A 70 2.70 -9.31 15.85
CA THR A 70 2.75 -9.14 17.30
C THR A 70 3.24 -10.40 18.02
N ALA A 71 2.81 -11.58 17.57
CA ALA A 71 3.26 -12.85 18.12
C ALA A 71 4.77 -13.06 17.90
N VAL A 72 5.27 -12.76 16.69
CA VAL A 72 6.71 -12.81 16.38
C VAL A 72 7.49 -11.82 17.23
N GLU A 73 7.04 -10.57 17.34
CA GLU A 73 7.66 -9.56 18.19
C GLU A 73 7.75 -10.03 19.64
N THR A 74 6.65 -10.55 20.20
CA THR A 74 6.59 -11.05 21.58
C THR A 74 7.55 -12.21 21.81
N ILE A 75 7.67 -13.14 20.85
CA ILE A 75 8.60 -14.27 20.93
C ILE A 75 10.05 -13.77 20.86
N VAL A 76 10.35 -12.82 19.97
CA VAL A 76 11.69 -12.27 19.82
C VAL A 76 12.10 -11.50 21.08
N ASP A 77 11.20 -10.70 21.65
CA ASP A 77 11.42 -9.93 22.88
C ASP A 77 11.57 -10.84 24.11
N LEU A 78 10.95 -12.03 24.10
CA LEU A 78 11.17 -13.04 25.14
C LEU A 78 12.56 -13.67 25.07
N ILE A 79 13.13 -13.83 23.86
CA ILE A 79 14.38 -14.56 23.66
C ILE A 79 15.61 -13.66 23.85
N THR A 80 15.52 -12.38 23.47
CA THR A 80 16.68 -11.47 23.54
C THR A 80 16.29 -10.03 23.85
N ASP A 81 16.91 -9.47 24.87
CA ASP A 81 16.85 -8.03 25.18
C ASP A 81 17.92 -7.21 24.43
N SER A 82 18.87 -7.89 23.78
CA SER A 82 19.95 -7.27 23.00
C SER A 82 19.64 -7.26 21.50
N HIS A 83 20.10 -6.23 20.79
CA HIS A 83 19.88 -6.10 19.36
C HIS A 83 20.67 -7.15 18.56
N HIS A 84 20.01 -8.27 18.24
CA HIS A 84 20.59 -9.32 17.41
C HIS A 84 20.18 -9.16 15.93
N PRO A 85 21.10 -9.28 14.95
CA PRO A 85 20.77 -9.11 13.52
C PRO A 85 19.59 -9.98 13.04
N LEU A 86 19.54 -11.24 13.46
CA LEU A 86 18.44 -12.16 13.11
C LEU A 86 17.11 -11.78 13.76
N ALA A 87 17.13 -11.21 14.97
CA ALA A 87 15.94 -10.71 15.64
C ALA A 87 15.34 -9.52 14.88
N GLY A 88 16.21 -8.62 14.39
CA GLY A 88 15.81 -7.53 13.48
C GLY A 88 15.14 -8.07 12.22
N THR A 89 15.77 -9.03 11.54
CA THR A 89 15.19 -9.64 10.33
C THR A 89 13.83 -10.28 10.57
N ALA A 90 13.64 -10.98 11.69
CA ALA A 90 12.35 -11.59 12.02
C ALA A 90 11.23 -10.54 12.18
N LYS A 91 11.53 -9.44 12.88
CA LYS A 91 10.60 -8.31 13.04
C LYS A 91 10.31 -7.61 11.71
N ASP A 92 11.35 -7.39 10.90
CA ASP A 92 11.20 -6.76 9.57
C ASP A 92 10.32 -7.61 8.63
N ILE A 93 10.46 -8.94 8.66
CA ILE A 93 9.62 -9.86 7.87
C ILE A 93 8.17 -9.81 8.35
N GLY A 94 7.94 -9.79 9.68
CA GLY A 94 6.60 -9.65 10.26
C GLY A 94 5.90 -8.37 9.80
N ALA A 95 6.59 -7.23 9.91
CA ALA A 95 6.09 -5.94 9.44
C ALA A 95 5.87 -5.92 7.91
N GLY A 96 6.75 -6.57 7.15
CA GLY A 96 6.61 -6.75 5.70
C GLY A 96 5.34 -7.52 5.31
N ALA A 97 4.97 -8.56 6.07
CA ALA A 97 3.74 -9.32 5.83
C ALA A 97 2.48 -8.45 6.04
N VAL A 98 2.46 -7.62 7.09
CA VAL A 98 1.37 -6.66 7.34
C VAL A 98 1.26 -5.65 6.20
N LEU A 99 2.39 -5.15 5.69
CA LEU A 99 2.41 -4.22 4.56
C LEU A 99 1.77 -4.84 3.31
N ILE A 100 2.14 -6.08 2.96
CA ILE A 100 1.58 -6.78 1.80
C ILE A 100 0.06 -6.99 1.97
N ALA A 101 -0.38 -7.43 3.14
CA ALA A 101 -1.79 -7.59 3.46
C ALA A 101 -2.56 -6.27 3.33
N THR A 102 -1.98 -5.17 3.81
CA THR A 102 -2.59 -3.83 3.75
C THR A 102 -2.72 -3.34 2.32
N ILE A 103 -1.69 -3.52 1.48
CA ILE A 103 -1.73 -3.17 0.05
C ILE A 103 -2.85 -3.96 -0.65
N ASN A 104 -2.96 -5.27 -0.38
CA ASN A 104 -4.03 -6.10 -0.93
C ASN A 104 -5.42 -5.56 -0.52
N ALA A 105 -5.62 -5.22 0.75
CA ALA A 105 -6.87 -4.65 1.22
C ALA A 105 -7.21 -3.30 0.58
N LEU A 106 -6.21 -2.45 0.35
CA LEU A 106 -6.39 -1.18 -0.36
C LEU A 106 -6.80 -1.40 -1.82
N ILE A 107 -6.20 -2.37 -2.52
CA ILE A 107 -6.55 -2.69 -3.91
C ILE A 107 -7.99 -3.20 -4.00
N ILE A 108 -8.37 -4.16 -3.14
CA ILE A 108 -9.74 -4.71 -3.11
C ILE A 108 -10.75 -3.62 -2.75
N GLY A 109 -10.46 -2.82 -1.71
CA GLY A 109 -11.29 -1.69 -1.31
C GLY A 109 -11.47 -0.69 -2.44
N TYR A 110 -10.40 -0.32 -3.14
CA TYR A 110 -10.47 0.56 -4.30
C TYR A 110 -11.36 -0.01 -5.40
N LEU A 111 -11.15 -1.27 -5.82
CA LEU A 111 -11.92 -1.88 -6.91
C LEU A 111 -13.43 -1.94 -6.63
N ILE A 112 -13.79 -2.20 -5.37
CA ILE A 112 -15.20 -2.30 -4.95
C ILE A 112 -15.83 -0.90 -4.80
N LEU A 113 -15.13 0.01 -4.14
CA LEU A 113 -15.68 1.33 -3.80
C LEU A 113 -15.65 2.29 -5.00
N TYR A 114 -14.70 2.14 -5.93
CA TYR A 114 -14.56 3.01 -7.10
C TYR A 114 -15.87 3.14 -7.89
N HIS A 115 -16.50 2.01 -8.23
CA HIS A 115 -17.73 2.02 -9.03
C HIS A 115 -18.94 2.59 -8.27
N ARG A 116 -18.85 2.83 -6.95
CA ARG A 116 -19.95 3.38 -6.13
C ARG A 116 -19.80 4.87 -5.88
N PHE A 117 -18.58 5.39 -5.85
CA PHE A 117 -18.32 6.84 -5.86
C PHE A 117 -18.45 7.47 -7.27
N SER A 118 -18.70 6.66 -8.30
CA SER A 118 -19.02 7.03 -9.69
C SER A 118 -20.26 7.94 -9.88
N GLY A 119 -20.94 8.37 -8.81
CA GLY A 119 -21.82 9.55 -8.88
C GLY A 119 -21.06 10.80 -9.38
N VAL A 120 -19.74 10.84 -9.23
CA VAL A 120 -18.82 11.83 -9.81
C VAL A 120 -18.68 11.68 -11.34
N ASP A 121 -18.85 10.48 -11.90
CA ASP A 121 -18.75 10.23 -13.36
C ASP A 121 -19.84 10.99 -14.14
N LYS A 122 -20.94 11.38 -13.47
CA LYS A 122 -21.95 12.27 -14.05
C LYS A 122 -21.46 13.72 -14.24
N ILE A 123 -20.45 14.14 -13.48
CA ILE A 123 -19.87 15.50 -13.51
C ILE A 123 -18.63 15.53 -14.41
N LEU A 124 -17.87 14.43 -14.47
CA LEU A 124 -16.71 14.27 -15.36
C LEU A 124 -16.84 12.90 -16.07
N PRO A 125 -17.22 12.85 -17.35
CA PRO A 125 -17.31 11.60 -18.10
C PRO A 125 -15.90 11.05 -18.37
N THR A 126 -15.29 10.42 -17.38
CA THR A 126 -14.05 9.68 -17.54
C THR A 126 -14.36 8.25 -17.93
N SER A 127 -13.71 7.73 -18.98
CA SER A 127 -13.86 6.32 -19.37
C SER A 127 -13.39 5.41 -18.23
N PRO A 128 -14.27 4.58 -17.61
CA PRO A 128 -13.92 3.70 -16.50
C PRO A 128 -12.67 2.82 -16.70
N PRO A 129 -12.30 2.34 -17.90
CA PRO A 129 -11.05 1.59 -18.06
C PRO A 129 -9.78 2.42 -17.76
N LEU A 130 -9.75 3.72 -18.10
CA LEU A 130 -8.53 4.54 -18.01
C LEU A 130 -8.07 4.77 -16.56
N ILE A 131 -9.01 4.89 -15.63
CA ILE A 131 -8.67 5.10 -14.23
C ILE A 131 -8.18 3.81 -13.56
N HIS A 132 -8.75 2.65 -13.89
CA HIS A 132 -8.21 1.37 -13.42
C HIS A 132 -6.78 1.15 -13.93
N ILE A 133 -6.51 1.48 -15.19
CA ILE A 133 -5.16 1.45 -15.79
C ILE A 133 -4.23 2.43 -15.05
N THR A 134 -4.71 3.62 -14.66
CA THR A 134 -3.94 4.58 -13.87
C THR A 134 -3.51 4.02 -12.53
N PHE A 135 -4.44 3.53 -11.72
CA PHE A 135 -4.11 2.98 -10.41
C PHE A 135 -3.25 1.71 -10.51
N ALA A 136 -3.51 0.85 -11.51
CA ALA A 136 -2.68 -0.31 -11.78
C ALA A 136 -1.24 0.07 -12.15
N SER A 137 -1.07 1.08 -13.02
CA SER A 137 0.25 1.58 -13.41
C SER A 137 1.01 2.19 -12.22
N LEU A 138 0.34 2.97 -11.36
CA LEU A 138 0.96 3.54 -10.15
C LEU A 138 1.38 2.46 -9.16
N ALA A 139 0.51 1.47 -8.90
CA ALA A 139 0.82 0.34 -8.04
C ALA A 139 2.02 -0.45 -8.60
N LEU A 140 2.03 -0.72 -9.92
CA LEU A 140 3.12 -1.43 -10.59
C LEU A 140 4.44 -0.65 -10.50
N VAL A 141 4.42 0.67 -10.73
CA VAL A 141 5.60 1.54 -10.58
C VAL A 141 6.12 1.49 -9.15
N ILE A 142 5.26 1.58 -8.14
CA ILE A 142 5.66 1.50 -6.73
C ILE A 142 6.29 0.13 -6.42
N ILE A 143 5.65 -0.96 -6.84
CA ILE A 143 6.16 -2.33 -6.64
C ILE A 143 7.53 -2.50 -7.29
N ILE A 144 7.70 -2.08 -8.55
CA ILE A 144 8.97 -2.20 -9.27
C ILE A 144 10.06 -1.34 -8.62
N VAL A 145 9.74 -0.10 -8.22
CA VAL A 145 10.71 0.75 -7.50
C VAL A 145 11.15 0.11 -6.19
N ILE A 146 10.23 -0.47 -5.42
CA ILE A 146 10.55 -1.16 -4.17
C ILE A 146 11.39 -2.40 -4.45
N ALA A 147 11.04 -3.20 -5.46
CA ALA A 147 11.77 -4.41 -5.85
C ALA A 147 13.22 -4.09 -6.29
N ILE A 148 13.41 -3.05 -7.11
CA ILE A 148 14.75 -2.60 -7.52
C ILE A 148 15.54 -2.13 -6.29
N LYS A 149 14.94 -1.31 -5.42
CA LYS A 149 15.61 -0.86 -4.18
C LYS A 149 16.02 -2.02 -3.27
N ALA A 150 15.17 -3.04 -3.16
CA ALA A 150 15.48 -4.25 -2.40
C ALA A 150 16.68 -5.00 -2.99
N GLY A 151 16.76 -5.11 -4.33
CA GLY A 151 17.89 -5.73 -5.03
C GLY A 151 19.24 -5.03 -4.82
N TYR A 152 19.24 -3.71 -4.64
CA TYR A 152 20.46 -2.93 -4.32
C TYR A 152 20.87 -3.00 -2.84
N GLY A 153 20.16 -3.76 -1.99
CA GLY A 153 20.49 -3.92 -0.58
C GLY A 153 20.23 -2.68 0.28
N TRP A 154 19.39 -1.75 -0.18
CA TRP A 154 19.15 -0.49 0.52
C TRP A 154 18.20 -0.70 1.71
N LYS A 155 18.66 -0.39 2.93
CA LYS A 155 17.86 -0.59 4.15
C LYS A 155 16.87 0.55 4.45
N ALA A 156 17.07 1.73 3.85
CA ALA A 156 16.23 2.91 4.08
C ALA A 156 15.31 3.20 2.88
N PHE A 157 14.22 2.43 2.73
CA PHE A 157 13.34 2.49 1.55
C PHE A 157 12.68 3.87 1.30
N LEU A 158 12.39 4.62 2.36
CA LEU A 158 11.74 5.94 2.31
C LEU A 158 12.73 7.12 2.33
N ARG A 159 14.03 6.87 2.58
CA ARG A 159 15.07 7.90 2.66
C ARG A 159 16.26 7.51 1.77
N GLY A 160 16.20 7.93 0.51
CA GLY A 160 17.27 7.70 -0.47
C GLY A 160 17.17 6.36 -1.20
N GLY A 161 18.24 5.99 -1.90
CA GLY A 161 18.38 4.75 -2.65
C GLY A 161 17.93 4.85 -4.12
N MET A 162 18.51 3.99 -4.96
CA MET A 162 18.22 3.93 -6.40
C MET A 162 17.06 2.96 -6.67
N PRO A 163 16.02 3.33 -7.45
CA PRO A 163 15.74 4.66 -8.02
C PRO A 163 14.91 5.56 -7.07
N SER A 164 14.80 6.85 -7.38
CA SER A 164 13.96 7.80 -6.62
C SER A 164 12.47 7.49 -6.80
N GLY A 165 11.83 6.97 -5.75
CA GLY A 165 10.40 6.62 -5.78
C GLY A 165 9.47 7.82 -5.93
N HIS A 166 9.81 8.98 -5.34
CA HIS A 166 8.99 10.20 -5.51
C HIS A 166 9.01 10.70 -6.95
N ALA A 167 10.18 10.62 -7.61
CA ALA A 167 10.28 10.98 -9.03
C ALA A 167 9.51 9.96 -9.90
N ALA A 168 9.63 8.66 -9.62
CA ALA A 168 8.89 7.63 -10.34
C ALA A 168 7.37 7.81 -10.25
N VAL A 169 6.84 8.04 -9.06
CA VAL A 169 5.39 8.29 -8.88
C VAL A 169 4.97 9.58 -9.59
N ALA A 170 5.72 10.67 -9.45
CA ALA A 170 5.35 11.94 -10.07
C ALA A 170 5.32 11.88 -11.61
N PHE A 171 6.30 11.21 -12.22
CA PHE A 171 6.34 11.04 -13.68
C PHE A 171 5.32 10.00 -14.18
N SER A 172 4.98 8.99 -13.37
CA SER A 172 3.87 8.08 -13.65
C SER A 172 2.53 8.83 -13.68
N ILE A 173 2.26 9.68 -12.69
CA ILE A 173 1.05 10.52 -12.64
C ILE A 173 0.97 11.44 -13.87
N TRP A 174 2.09 12.07 -14.26
CA TRP A 174 2.13 12.92 -15.45
C TRP A 174 1.72 12.16 -16.73
N VAL A 175 2.28 10.97 -16.97
CA VAL A 175 1.92 10.16 -18.13
C VAL A 175 0.45 9.76 -18.08
N ALA A 176 -0.04 9.29 -16.92
CA ALA A 176 -1.45 8.92 -16.77
C ALA A 176 -2.41 10.10 -17.07
N ILE A 177 -2.13 11.28 -16.52
CA ILE A 177 -2.94 12.49 -16.79
C ILE A 177 -2.87 12.90 -18.25
N THR A 178 -1.72 12.73 -18.92
CA THR A 178 -1.59 13.02 -20.35
C THR A 178 -2.56 12.17 -21.19
N PHE A 179 -2.70 10.88 -20.87
CA PHE A 179 -3.65 10.00 -21.55
C PHE A 179 -5.11 10.25 -21.19
N ILE A 180 -5.40 10.60 -19.93
CA ILE A 180 -6.76 10.90 -19.46
C ILE A 180 -7.26 12.22 -20.06
N SER A 181 -6.45 13.27 -19.95
CA SER A 181 -6.87 14.63 -20.26
C SER A 181 -6.86 14.92 -21.76
N GLN A 182 -5.98 14.27 -22.53
CA GLN A 182 -5.72 14.56 -23.95
C GLN A 182 -5.48 16.06 -24.25
N ASP A 183 -5.06 16.81 -23.24
CA ASP A 183 -4.86 18.26 -23.29
C ASP A 183 -3.37 18.56 -23.02
N ILE A 184 -2.76 19.27 -23.96
CA ILE A 184 -1.33 19.59 -23.91
C ILE A 184 -0.99 20.56 -22.77
N THR A 185 -1.89 21.48 -22.44
CA THR A 185 -1.71 22.46 -21.36
C THR A 185 -1.76 21.75 -20.01
N ILE A 186 -2.73 20.86 -19.79
CA ILE A 186 -2.80 20.06 -18.56
C ILE A 186 -1.58 19.15 -18.42
N SER A 187 -1.18 18.48 -19.51
CA SER A 187 0.03 17.65 -19.52
C SER A 187 1.28 18.46 -19.15
N PHE A 188 1.46 19.65 -19.72
CA PHE A 188 2.62 20.51 -19.43
C PHE A 188 2.65 21.01 -17.98
N LEU A 189 1.50 21.38 -17.41
CA LEU A 189 1.42 21.81 -16.01
C LEU A 189 1.79 20.67 -15.06
N VAL A 190 1.26 19.45 -15.29
CA VAL A 190 1.59 18.29 -14.46
C VAL A 190 3.04 17.85 -14.64
N PHE A 191 3.59 17.94 -15.86
CA PHE A 191 5.02 17.72 -16.10
C PHE A 191 5.90 18.67 -15.29
N SER A 192 5.51 19.95 -15.25
CA SER A 192 6.21 20.98 -14.46
C SER A 192 6.18 20.65 -12.97
N ILE A 193 5.05 20.17 -12.46
CA ILE A 193 4.93 19.68 -11.07
C ILE A 193 5.83 18.45 -10.87
N ALA A 194 5.87 17.50 -11.80
CA ALA A 194 6.72 16.32 -11.70
C ALA A 194 8.21 16.67 -11.66
N ILE A 195 8.63 17.66 -12.44
CA ILE A 195 9.99 18.24 -12.37
C ILE A 195 10.23 18.90 -11.01
N LEU A 196 9.28 19.68 -10.48
CA LEU A 196 9.43 20.31 -9.15
C LEU A 196 9.57 19.26 -8.05
N VAL A 197 8.78 18.18 -8.10
CA VAL A 197 8.90 17.05 -7.16
C VAL A 197 10.28 16.41 -7.28
N ALA A 198 10.74 16.10 -8.51
CA ALA A 198 12.06 15.53 -8.76
C ALA A 198 13.21 16.44 -8.26
N TYR A 199 13.13 17.73 -8.57
CA TYR A 199 14.10 18.74 -8.15
C TYR A 199 14.14 18.90 -6.62
N SER A 200 12.99 18.83 -5.95
CA SER A 200 12.93 18.88 -4.48
C SER A 200 13.74 17.76 -3.82
N ARG A 201 13.75 16.55 -4.42
CA ARG A 201 14.51 15.40 -3.90
C ARG A 201 16.00 15.55 -4.08
N TYR A 202 16.42 16.12 -5.20
CA TYR A 202 17.81 16.46 -5.48
C TYR A 202 18.30 17.58 -4.54
N LYS A 203 17.54 18.67 -4.43
CA LYS A 203 17.90 19.83 -3.60
C LYS A 203 17.97 19.49 -2.12
N ALA A 204 17.07 18.63 -1.63
CA ALA A 204 17.09 18.12 -0.25
C ALA A 204 18.27 17.17 0.03
N ARG A 205 19.13 16.87 -0.96
CA ARG A 205 20.23 15.90 -0.88
C ARG A 205 19.78 14.50 -0.43
N ILE A 206 18.52 14.14 -0.72
CA ILE A 206 17.98 12.82 -0.40
C ILE A 206 18.30 11.82 -1.53
N HIS A 207 18.31 12.29 -2.77
CA HIS A 207 18.63 11.47 -3.96
C HIS A 207 19.63 12.19 -4.87
N SER A 208 20.53 11.42 -5.49
CA SER A 208 21.41 11.93 -6.54
C SER A 208 20.63 12.28 -7.82
N ARG A 209 21.25 13.08 -8.72
CA ARG A 209 20.64 13.40 -10.03
C ARG A 209 20.31 12.13 -10.82
N ILE A 210 21.18 11.11 -10.74
CA ILE A 210 21.02 9.83 -11.43
C ILE A 210 19.84 9.05 -10.86
N GLU A 211 19.71 8.98 -9.53
CA GLU A 211 18.57 8.30 -8.89
C GLU A 211 17.24 8.96 -9.23
N VAL A 212 17.21 10.29 -9.27
CA VAL A 212 16.02 11.07 -9.66
C VAL A 212 15.66 10.81 -11.11
N PHE A 213 16.64 10.85 -12.02
CA PHE A 213 16.43 10.57 -13.44
C PHE A 213 15.98 9.14 -13.69
N ALA A 214 16.62 8.15 -13.05
CA ALA A 214 16.22 6.75 -13.12
C ALA A 214 14.78 6.53 -12.63
N GLY A 215 14.41 7.19 -11.53
CA GLY A 215 13.03 7.18 -11.04
C GLY A 215 12.05 7.73 -12.07
N ALA A 216 12.32 8.93 -12.60
CA ALA A 216 11.49 9.56 -13.62
C ALA A 216 11.30 8.65 -14.86
N PHE A 217 12.39 8.04 -15.36
CA PHE A 217 12.36 7.15 -16.51
C PHE A 217 11.55 5.87 -16.27
N ILE A 218 11.73 5.23 -15.12
CA ILE A 218 10.97 4.04 -14.72
C ILE A 218 9.48 4.37 -14.62
N GLY A 219 9.15 5.47 -13.93
CA GLY A 219 7.77 5.92 -13.73
C GLY A 219 7.05 6.22 -15.03
N SER A 220 7.65 7.04 -15.89
CA SER A 220 7.04 7.40 -17.19
C SER A 220 6.99 6.20 -18.14
N GLY A 221 8.06 5.41 -18.22
CA GLY A 221 8.17 4.26 -19.14
C GLY A 221 7.18 3.14 -18.85
N ILE A 222 7.08 2.70 -17.58
CA ILE A 222 6.11 1.66 -17.19
C ILE A 222 4.68 2.13 -17.46
N THR A 223 4.37 3.36 -17.04
CA THR A 223 3.02 3.90 -17.22
C THR A 223 2.66 4.02 -18.69
N LEU A 224 3.60 4.51 -19.52
CA LEU A 224 3.41 4.60 -20.96
C LEU A 224 3.12 3.23 -21.58
N ILE A 225 3.91 2.20 -21.24
CA ILE A 225 3.71 0.84 -21.74
C ILE A 225 2.35 0.30 -21.33
N VAL A 226 1.98 0.42 -20.06
CA VAL A 226 0.69 -0.06 -19.53
C VAL A 226 -0.48 0.61 -20.24
N PHE A 227 -0.42 1.93 -20.45
CA PHE A 227 -1.47 2.66 -21.18
C PHE A 227 -1.52 2.31 -22.67
N LEU A 228 -0.37 2.06 -23.32
CA LEU A 228 -0.34 1.65 -24.72
C LEU A 228 -0.86 0.23 -24.93
N MET A 229 -0.64 -0.68 -23.99
CA MET A 229 -1.13 -2.07 -24.07
C MET A 229 -2.63 -2.21 -23.80
N CYS A 230 -3.20 -1.30 -23.00
CA CYS A 230 -4.60 -1.36 -22.54
C CYS A 230 -5.53 -0.36 -23.25
N ARG A 231 -5.05 0.35 -24.28
CA ARG A 231 -5.83 1.24 -25.15
C ARG A 231 -6.25 0.51 -26.41
#